data_AF-A0A395NKF4-F1
#
_entry.id   AF-A0A395NKF4-F1
#
_cell.length_a   1.000
_cell.length_b   1.000
_cell.length_c   1.000
_cell.angle_alpha   90.00
_cell.angle_beta   90.00
_cell.angle_gamma   90.00
#
_symmetry.space_group_name_H-M   'P 1'
#
loop_
_entity.id
_entity.type
_entity.pdbx_description
1 polymer ?
#
loop_
_entity_poly.entity_id
_entity_poly.type
_entity_poly.pdbx_seq_one_letter_code
_entity_poly.pdbx_strand_id
1 'polypeptide(L)'
;MRLAQASPLDDEAFNLSVEKSYTDCFRVQGFVGGDWGYCTNTNEVSGDPIANSKAAAPVLDPADRRLVIYVLGWESAEIHEDYVRSPIFEEEMVTLGPWADQSSGAWYTTFIKHGKE
;
A
#
# COMPACT_ATOMS: atom_id res chain seq x y z
N MET A 1 3.50 0.43 1.79
CA MET A 1 3.89 0.99 3.10
C MET A 1 4.19 -0.15 4.06
N ARG A 2 5.39 -0.15 4.68
CA ARG A 2 5.70 -1.07 5.78
C ARG A 2 5.37 -0.36 7.09
N LEU A 3 4.57 -1.00 7.92
CA LEU A 3 4.26 -0.54 9.26
C LEU A 3 5.41 -0.88 10.21
N ALA A 4 5.75 0.05 11.09
CA ALA A 4 6.75 -0.12 12.13
C ALA A 4 6.36 -1.28 13.07
N GLN A 5 7.34 -1.81 13.81
CA GLN A 5 7.08 -2.91 14.74
C GLN A 5 6.13 -2.51 15.88
N ALA A 6 6.13 -1.23 16.26
CA ALA A 6 5.29 -0.68 17.30
C ALA A 6 3.85 -0.36 16.84
N SER A 7 3.53 -0.51 15.55
CA SER A 7 2.20 -0.15 15.03
C SER A 7 1.08 -0.99 15.67
N PRO A 8 -0.03 -0.36 16.09
CA PRO A 8 -1.11 -1.00 16.84
C PRO A 8 -2.06 -1.74 15.89
N LEU A 9 -1.67 -2.93 15.44
CA LEU A 9 -2.42 -3.71 14.45
C LEU A 9 -3.76 -4.24 14.96
N ASP A 10 -3.96 -4.26 16.28
CA ASP A 10 -5.20 -4.64 16.95
C ASP A 10 -6.16 -3.46 17.16
N ASP A 11 -5.72 -2.22 16.88
CA ASP A 11 -6.54 -1.03 17.00
C ASP A 11 -7.41 -0.84 15.75
N GLU A 12 -8.73 -0.79 15.95
CA GLU A 12 -9.71 -0.65 14.86
C GLU A 12 -9.59 0.70 14.15
N ALA A 13 -9.36 1.79 14.88
CA ALA A 13 -9.26 3.12 14.29
C ALA A 13 -8.00 3.25 13.43
N PHE A 14 -6.89 2.64 13.86
CA PHE A 14 -5.67 2.54 13.07
C PHE A 14 -5.91 1.78 11.77
N ASN A 15 -6.53 0.61 11.83
CA ASN A 15 -6.84 -0.19 10.62
C ASN A 15 -7.79 0.56 9.67
N LEU A 16 -8.78 1.28 10.21
CA LEU A 16 -9.66 2.14 9.42
C LEU A 16 -8.90 3.28 8.73
N SER A 17 -7.88 3.85 9.37
CA SER A 17 -7.02 4.88 8.76
C SER A 17 -6.18 4.29 7.61
N VAL A 18 -5.65 3.07 7.76
CA VAL A 18 -4.93 2.37 6.68
C VAL A 18 -5.84 2.10 5.47
N GLU A 19 -7.09 1.71 5.72
CA GLU A 19 -8.12 1.56 4.67
C GLU A 19 -8.49 2.90 4.04
N LYS A 20 -8.69 3.92 4.89
CA LYS A 20 -9.07 5.27 4.46
C LYS A 20 -8.06 5.87 3.49
N SER A 21 -6.77 5.65 3.71
CA SER A 21 -5.71 6.13 2.80
C SER A 21 -5.84 5.59 1.37
N TYR A 22 -6.50 4.44 1.17
CA TYR A 22 -6.90 3.94 -0.14
C TYR A 22 -8.26 4.51 -0.57
N THR A 23 -9.30 4.37 0.26
CA THR A 23 -10.68 4.71 -0.14
C THR A 23 -10.87 6.20 -0.46
N ASP A 24 -10.10 7.08 0.16
CA ASP A 24 -10.14 8.52 -0.13
C ASP A 24 -9.67 8.85 -1.55
N CYS A 25 -8.90 7.97 -2.21
CA CYS A 25 -8.54 8.13 -3.62
C CYS A 25 -9.77 8.22 -4.54
N PHE A 26 -10.89 7.54 -4.19
CA PHE A 26 -12.13 7.60 -4.96
C PHE A 26 -12.84 8.96 -4.91
N ARG A 27 -12.40 9.87 -4.04
CA ARG A 27 -12.94 11.23 -3.94
C ARG A 27 -12.25 12.21 -4.88
N VAL A 28 -11.24 11.77 -5.63
CA VAL A 28 -10.35 12.62 -6.42
C VAL A 28 -10.56 12.35 -7.90
N GLN A 29 -10.73 13.44 -8.67
CA GLN A 29 -10.82 13.34 -10.12
C GLN A 29 -9.51 12.80 -10.72
N GLY A 30 -9.63 11.83 -11.63
CA GLY A 30 -8.48 11.20 -12.29
C GLY A 30 -7.94 9.97 -11.57
N PHE A 31 -8.52 9.56 -10.43
CA PHE A 31 -8.33 8.21 -9.90
C PHE A 31 -9.15 7.21 -10.73
N VAL A 32 -8.51 6.14 -11.21
CA VAL A 32 -9.15 5.16 -12.10
C VAL A 32 -9.45 3.81 -11.43
N GLY A 33 -9.06 3.65 -10.16
CA GLY A 33 -9.30 2.45 -9.37
C GLY A 33 -8.01 1.77 -8.93
N GLY A 34 -8.14 0.62 -8.29
CA GLY A 34 -7.00 -0.03 -7.66
C GLY A 34 -7.42 -1.08 -6.65
N ASP A 35 -6.47 -1.57 -5.87
CA ASP A 35 -6.72 -2.45 -4.73
C ASP A 35 -5.70 -2.19 -3.63
N TRP A 36 -5.99 -2.64 -2.42
CA TRP A 36 -5.07 -2.56 -1.30
C TRP A 36 -5.18 -3.79 -0.40
N GLY A 37 -4.12 -4.05 0.36
CA GLY A 37 -4.18 -5.07 1.40
C GLY A 37 -2.82 -5.38 2.00
N TYR A 38 -2.85 -6.21 3.04
CA TYR A 38 -1.66 -6.70 3.70
C TYR A 38 -1.03 -7.86 2.92
N CYS A 39 0.27 -7.78 2.68
CA CYS A 39 1.06 -8.92 2.20
C CYS A 39 0.91 -10.08 3.18
N THR A 40 0.59 -11.24 2.62
CA THR A 40 0.34 -12.46 3.41
C THR A 40 1.59 -13.31 3.59
N ASN A 41 2.65 -13.03 2.84
CA ASN A 41 3.84 -13.87 2.75
C ASN A 41 5.13 -13.19 3.17
N THR A 42 5.14 -11.86 3.35
CA THR A 42 6.33 -11.10 3.71
C THR A 42 5.99 -9.75 4.32
N ASN A 43 6.91 -9.24 5.14
CA ASN A 43 6.92 -7.86 5.62
C ASN A 43 8.07 -7.03 5.01
N GLU A 44 8.90 -7.65 4.16
CA GLU A 44 10.07 -7.02 3.57
C GLU A 44 9.71 -6.25 2.30
N VAL A 45 10.02 -4.95 2.29
CA VAL A 45 9.70 -4.06 1.16
C VAL A 45 10.50 -4.44 -0.10
N SER A 46 11.72 -4.96 0.08
CA SER A 46 12.53 -5.48 -1.03
C SER A 46 12.00 -6.78 -1.64
N GLY A 47 10.97 -7.37 -1.03
CA GLY A 47 10.53 -8.73 -1.30
C GLY A 47 11.48 -9.77 -0.71
N ASP A 48 11.00 -11.01 -0.71
CA ASP A 48 11.81 -12.18 -0.35
C ASP A 48 12.40 -12.84 -1.60
N PRO A 49 13.58 -13.47 -1.49
CA PRO A 49 14.11 -14.32 -2.55
C PRO A 49 13.08 -15.38 -2.92
N ILE A 50 12.77 -15.52 -4.22
CA ILE A 50 11.94 -16.61 -4.71
C ILE A 50 12.70 -17.91 -4.41
N ALA A 51 12.26 -18.64 -3.39
CA ALA A 51 12.84 -19.92 -3.06
C ALA A 51 12.62 -20.88 -4.24
N ASN A 52 13.69 -21.42 -4.82
CA ASN A 52 13.63 -22.46 -5.86
C ASN A 52 13.07 -23.81 -5.34
N SER A 53 12.43 -23.82 -4.18
CA SER A 53 11.90 -25.02 -3.55
C SER A 53 10.41 -25.16 -3.83
N LYS A 54 9.94 -26.40 -4.02
CA LYS A 54 8.51 -26.74 -4.11
C LYS A 54 7.75 -26.55 -2.79
N ALA A 55 8.38 -26.01 -1.74
CA ALA A 55 7.71 -25.73 -0.47
C ALA A 55 6.78 -24.52 -0.64
N ALA A 56 5.60 -24.58 -0.04
CA ALA A 56 4.70 -23.44 0.02
C ALA A 56 5.41 -22.27 0.74
N ALA A 57 5.25 -21.06 0.22
CA ALA A 57 5.71 -19.87 0.92
C ALA A 57 5.02 -19.79 2.30
N PRO A 58 5.75 -19.40 3.36
CA PRO A 58 5.12 -19.19 4.66
C PRO A 58 4.01 -18.14 4.53
N VAL A 59 2.86 -18.43 5.14
CA VAL A 59 1.77 -17.46 5.28
C VAL A 59 1.89 -16.86 6.68
N LEU A 60 2.02 -15.55 6.75
CA LEU A 60 2.03 -14.78 8.00
C LEU A 60 0.64 -14.79 8.63
N ASP A 61 0.62 -14.98 9.94
CA ASP A 61 -0.57 -14.78 10.75
C ASP A 61 -1.07 -13.34 10.55
N PRO A 62 -2.40 -13.11 10.47
CA PRO A 62 -2.95 -11.77 10.25
C PRO A 62 -2.42 -10.71 11.23
N ALA A 63 -2.19 -11.09 12.49
CA ALA A 63 -1.66 -10.21 13.53
C ALA A 63 -0.18 -9.79 13.32
N ASP A 64 0.54 -10.47 12.43
CA ASP A 64 1.95 -10.21 12.14
C ASP A 64 2.16 -9.48 10.80
N ARG A 65 1.09 -9.22 10.04
CA ARG A 65 1.19 -8.56 8.73
C ARG A 65 1.36 -7.07 8.90
N ARG A 66 2.46 -6.55 8.39
CA ARG A 66 2.87 -5.14 8.50
C ARG A 66 3.13 -4.49 7.16
N LEU A 67 3.34 -5.26 6.09
CA LEU A 67 3.50 -4.69 4.76
C LEU A 67 2.14 -4.52 4.09
N VAL A 68 1.71 -3.27 3.95
CA VAL A 68 0.51 -2.88 3.19
C VAL A 68 0.93 -2.54 1.77
N ILE A 69 0.29 -3.14 0.79
CA ILE A 69 0.45 -2.83 -0.64
C ILE A 69 -0.76 -2.06 -1.11
N TYR A 70 -0.50 -0.99 -1.86
CA TYR A 70 -1.48 -0.20 -2.56
C TYR A 70 -1.17 -0.29 -4.05
N VAL A 71 -2.13 -0.74 -4.84
CA VAL A 71 -2.11 -0.65 -6.30
C VAL A 71 -3.06 0.47 -6.66
N LEU A 72 -2.53 1.65 -6.97
CA LEU A 72 -3.33 2.85 -7.21
C LEU A 72 -3.21 3.25 -8.68
N GLY A 73 -4.33 3.19 -9.39
CA GLY A 73 -4.44 3.63 -10.77
C GLY A 73 -4.84 5.10 -10.85
N TRP A 74 -4.07 5.86 -11.62
CA TRP A 74 -4.34 7.26 -11.92
C TRP A 74 -4.28 7.49 -13.43
N GLU A 75 -5.03 8.47 -13.92
CA GLU A 75 -4.99 8.86 -15.34
C GLU A 75 -3.59 9.35 -15.75
N SER A 76 -2.84 9.94 -14.81
CA SER A 76 -1.43 10.30 -15.01
C SER A 76 -0.67 10.36 -13.68
N ALA A 77 0.68 10.36 -13.76
CA ALA A 77 1.53 10.52 -12.59
C ALA A 77 1.36 11.92 -11.96
N GLU A 78 1.19 12.95 -12.79
CA GLU A 78 1.00 14.33 -12.34
C GLU A 78 -0.26 14.51 -11.48
N ILE A 79 -1.36 13.82 -11.84
CA ILE A 79 -2.60 13.85 -11.05
C ILE A 79 -2.39 13.19 -9.67
N HIS A 80 -1.67 12.05 -9.62
CA HIS A 80 -1.29 11.46 -8.35
C HIS A 80 -0.38 12.38 -7.54
N GLU A 81 0.58 13.05 -8.18
CA GLU A 81 1.46 14.02 -7.52
C GLU A 81 0.69 15.21 -6.94
N ASP A 82 -0.35 15.69 -7.63
CA ASP A 82 -1.25 16.71 -7.11
C ASP A 82 -2.06 16.19 -5.91
N TYR A 83 -2.54 14.94 -5.99
CA TYR A 83 -3.25 14.30 -4.88
C TYR A 83 -2.38 14.18 -3.62
N VAL A 84 -1.13 13.74 -3.71
CA VAL A 84 -0.24 13.60 -2.54
C VAL A 84 0.13 14.93 -1.88
N ARG A 85 -0.19 16.07 -2.51
CA ARG A 85 -0.07 17.42 -1.93
C ARG A 85 -1.40 17.94 -1.38
N SER A 86 -2.48 17.18 -1.49
CA SER A 86 -3.80 17.61 -1.07
C SER A 86 -4.03 17.41 0.43
N PRO A 87 -4.93 18.20 1.06
CA PRO A 87 -5.30 18.00 2.46
C PRO A 87 -5.92 16.63 2.75
N ILE A 88 -6.57 16.01 1.74
CA ILE A 88 -7.18 14.68 1.88
C ILE A 88 -6.10 13.62 2.11
N PHE A 89 -4.99 13.69 1.36
CA PHE A 89 -3.87 12.80 1.54
C PHE A 89 -3.11 13.09 2.85
N GLU A 90 -2.94 14.37 3.18
CA GLU A 90 -2.25 14.80 4.41
C GLU A 90 -2.92 14.25 5.68
N GLU A 91 -4.25 14.23 5.73
CA GLU A 91 -5.02 13.73 6.89
C GLU A 91 -4.57 12.33 7.32
N GLU A 92 -4.51 11.38 6.37
CA GLU A 92 -4.10 10.02 6.66
C GLU A 92 -2.59 9.88 6.84
N MET A 93 -1.78 10.65 6.12
CA MET A 93 -0.32 10.60 6.30
C MET A 93 0.14 11.15 7.65
N VAL A 94 -0.56 12.14 8.21
CA VAL A 94 -0.30 12.61 9.58
C VAL A 94 -0.66 11.53 10.60
N THR A 95 -1.78 10.83 10.38
CA THR A 95 -2.25 9.76 11.27
C THR A 95 -1.35 8.52 11.23
N LEU A 96 -0.94 8.11 10.02
CA LEU A 96 -0.16 6.91 9.78
C LEU A 96 1.35 7.14 9.86
N GLY A 97 1.82 8.37 9.66
CA GLY A 97 3.24 8.73 9.61
C GLY A 97 4.08 8.23 10.80
N PRO A 98 3.64 8.36 12.06
CA PRO A 98 4.35 7.81 13.23
C PRO A 98 4.52 6.29 13.21
N TRP A 99 3.70 5.60 12.42
CA TRP A 99 3.63 4.14 12.32
C TRP A 99 4.23 3.59 11.03
N ALA A 100 4.69 4.46 10.13
CA ALA A 100 5.36 4.07 8.90
C ALA A 100 6.85 3.82 9.15
N ASP A 101 7.34 2.67 8.72
CA ASP A 101 8.75 2.35 8.72
C ASP A 101 9.47 3.12 7.60
N GLN A 102 10.71 3.53 7.84
CA GLN A 102 11.53 4.31 6.90
C GLN A 102 11.85 3.56 5.59
N SER A 103 11.72 2.23 5.56
CA SER A 103 11.85 1.45 4.33
C SER A 103 10.64 1.54 3.40
N SER A 104 9.54 2.18 3.82
CA SER A 104 8.36 2.38 2.98
C SER A 104 8.70 3.14 1.70
N GLY A 105 8.07 2.75 0.59
CA GLY A 105 8.26 3.39 -0.71
C GLY A 105 7.02 3.34 -1.59
N ALA A 106 7.10 4.07 -2.69
CA ALA A 106 6.12 4.11 -3.77
C ALA A 106 6.85 4.14 -5.12
N TRP A 107 6.25 3.52 -6.14
CA TRP A 107 6.82 3.43 -7.47
C TRP A 107 5.73 3.64 -8.52
N TYR A 108 6.04 4.40 -9.56
CA TYR A 108 5.20 4.45 -10.76
C TYR A 108 5.54 3.30 -11.69
N THR A 109 4.50 2.61 -12.15
CA THR A 109 4.61 1.56 -13.16
C THR A 109 3.57 1.79 -14.25
N THR A 110 3.94 1.52 -15.50
CA THR A 110 3.02 1.58 -16.64
C THR A 110 2.72 0.17 -17.10
N PHE A 111 1.45 -0.23 -17.00
CA PHE A 111 1.01 -1.51 -17.56
C PHE A 111 0.81 -1.39 -19.07
N ILE A 112 1.49 -2.25 -19.82
CA ILE A 112 1.27 -2.40 -21.26
C ILE A 112 0.44 -3.65 -21.44
N LYS A 113 -0.70 -3.54 -22.13
CA LYS A 113 -1.53 -4.69 -22.48
C LYS A 113 -0.70 -5.67 -23.32
N HIS A 114 -0.61 -6.91 -22.87
CA HIS A 114 -0.03 -7.98 -23.68
C HIS A 114 -1.05 -8.49 -24.71
N GLY A 115 -0.68 -8.49 -26.00
CA GLY A 115 -1.50 -8.99 -27.11
C GLY A 115 -2.22 -7.90 -27.91
N LYS A 116 -2.27 -8.08 -29.23
CA LYS A 116 -2.79 -7.11 -30.22
C LYS A 116 -4.30 -6.86 -30.04
N GLU A 117 -4.69 -5.64 -30.39
CA GLU A 117 -6.07 -5.15 -30.52
C GLU A 117 -6.99 -6.08 -31.32
#